data_AF-A0A558HI12-F1
#
_entry.id   AF-A0A558HI12-F1
#
_cell.length_a   1.000
_cell.length_b   1.000
_cell.length_c   1.000
_cell.angle_alpha   90.00
_cell.angle_beta   90.00
_cell.angle_gamma   90.00
#
_symmetry.space_group_name_H-M   'P 1'
#
loop_
_entity.id
_entity.type
_entity.pdbx_description
1 polymer ?
#
loop_
_entity_poly.entity_id
_entity_poly.type
_entity_poly.pdbx_seq_one_letter_code
_entity_poly.pdbx_strand_id
1 'polypeptide(L)'
;MISFSTSVKNARLAAIADAIDAGDSPASFVVYSGTRPSPGDAVTDQVALATLEVPQPFAADLSGGVLTGASFEEVMADADGVATWARLVDGAGAWVMDLDVGIEGSGADVTISSTTIYRGILTRISRMVFAEG
;
A
#
# COMPACT_ATOMS: atom_id res chain seq x y z
N MET A 1 -20.52 19.58 -9.46
CA MET A 1 -19.72 18.80 -8.50
C MET A 1 -20.60 17.66 -8.02
N ILE A 2 -20.10 16.43 -8.05
CA ILE A 2 -20.81 15.25 -7.52
C ILE A 2 -20.39 15.03 -6.07
N SER A 3 -21.31 14.62 -5.21
CA SER A 3 -21.04 14.27 -3.80
C SER A 3 -21.71 12.95 -3.50
N PHE A 4 -20.97 12.05 -2.84
CA PHE A 4 -21.47 10.72 -2.48
C PHE A 4 -21.94 10.68 -1.03
N SER A 5 -22.97 9.86 -0.76
CA SER A 5 -23.38 9.57 0.61
C SER A 5 -22.33 8.71 1.31
N THR A 6 -22.29 8.75 2.65
CA THR A 6 -21.37 7.92 3.45
C THR A 6 -21.53 6.43 3.14
N SER A 7 -22.76 5.97 2.85
CA SER A 7 -23.00 4.58 2.48
C SER A 7 -22.32 4.21 1.15
N VAL A 8 -22.36 5.10 0.14
CA VAL A 8 -21.68 4.87 -1.14
C VAL A 8 -20.16 4.90 -0.94
N LYS A 9 -19.64 5.84 -0.15
CA LYS A 9 -18.21 5.91 0.18
C LYS A 9 -17.72 4.63 0.86
N ASN A 10 -18.44 4.17 1.88
CA ASN A 10 -18.12 2.94 2.59
C ASN A 10 -18.17 1.72 1.66
N ALA A 11 -19.16 1.63 0.76
CA ALA A 11 -19.26 0.51 -0.17
C ALA A 11 -18.08 0.45 -1.16
N ARG A 12 -17.60 1.59 -1.64
CA ARG A 12 -16.42 1.67 -2.51
C ARG A 12 -15.15 1.27 -1.79
N LEU A 13 -14.98 1.76 -0.57
CA LEU A 13 -13.86 1.40 0.30
C LEU A 13 -13.89 -0.08 0.70
N ALA A 14 -15.08 -0.64 0.97
CA ALA A 14 -15.24 -2.09 1.19
C ALA A 14 -14.77 -2.90 -0.01
N ALA A 15 -15.10 -2.48 -1.23
CA ALA A 15 -14.63 -3.16 -2.44
C ALA A 15 -13.10 -3.13 -2.58
N ILE A 16 -12.43 -2.08 -2.10
CA ILE A 16 -10.96 -2.03 -2.04
C ILE A 16 -10.43 -3.03 -0.99
N ALA A 17 -11.00 -3.05 0.21
CA ALA A 17 -10.61 -4.00 1.25
C ALA A 17 -10.81 -5.45 0.78
N ASP A 18 -11.95 -5.76 0.17
CA ASP A 18 -12.26 -7.10 -0.36
C ASP A 18 -11.29 -7.50 -1.49
N ALA A 19 -10.84 -6.55 -2.32
CA ALA A 19 -9.84 -6.81 -3.35
C ALA A 19 -8.44 -7.08 -2.76
N ILE A 20 -8.08 -6.39 -1.67
CA ILE A 20 -6.84 -6.64 -0.93
C ILE A 20 -6.90 -8.03 -0.26
N ASP A 21 -8.01 -8.35 0.39
CA ASP A 21 -8.20 -9.61 1.11
C ASP A 21 -8.52 -10.82 0.21
N ALA A 22 -8.48 -10.64 -1.12
CA ALA A 22 -8.76 -11.70 -2.08
C ALA A 22 -7.66 -12.79 -2.05
N GLY A 23 -8.09 -14.05 -2.13
CA GLY A 23 -7.21 -15.22 -2.08
C GLY A 23 -7.06 -15.83 -0.68
N ASP A 24 -6.47 -17.03 -0.62
CA ASP A 24 -6.30 -17.78 0.64
C ASP A 24 -5.00 -17.42 1.39
N SER A 25 -4.15 -16.59 0.78
CA SER A 25 -2.91 -16.09 1.37
C SER A 25 -3.01 -14.59 1.59
N PRO A 26 -2.25 -14.03 2.53
CA PRO A 26 -2.18 -12.60 2.72
C PRO A 26 -1.66 -11.86 1.48
N ALA A 27 -2.18 -10.65 1.25
CA ALA A 27 -1.70 -9.77 0.20
C ALA A 27 -0.25 -9.33 0.43
N SER A 28 0.43 -8.96 -0.65
CA SER A 28 1.82 -8.48 -0.60
C SER A 28 1.88 -7.00 -0.96
N PHE A 29 2.53 -6.22 -0.10
CA PHE A 29 2.84 -4.82 -0.33
C PHE A 29 4.34 -4.63 -0.49
N VAL A 30 4.78 -4.24 -1.68
CA VAL A 30 6.20 -4.13 -2.03
C VAL A 30 6.56 -2.70 -2.34
N VAL A 31 7.58 -2.18 -1.65
CA VAL A 31 8.15 -0.85 -1.89
C VAL A 31 9.30 -0.97 -2.87
N TYR A 32 9.31 -0.11 -3.89
CA TYR A 32 10.28 -0.13 -4.96
C TYR A 32 11.04 1.18 -5.09
N SER A 33 12.23 1.07 -5.68
CA SER A 33 12.97 2.20 -6.24
C SER A 33 12.69 2.38 -7.73
N GLY A 34 13.21 3.48 -8.29
CA GLY A 34 13.14 3.76 -9.73
C GLY A 34 11.82 4.37 -10.17
N THR A 35 11.54 4.34 -11.48
CA THR A 35 10.31 4.88 -12.05
C THR A 35 9.20 3.83 -12.01
N ARG A 36 8.03 4.19 -11.47
CA ARG A 36 6.82 3.36 -11.51
C ARG A 36 6.45 3.04 -12.97
N PRO A 37 6.22 1.76 -13.33
CA PRO A 37 5.65 1.38 -14.63
C PRO A 37 4.26 1.98 -14.86
N SER A 38 3.64 1.74 -16.02
CA SER A 38 2.20 2.03 -16.16
C SER A 38 1.41 1.20 -15.14
N PRO A 39 0.24 1.66 -14.68
CA PRO A 39 -0.55 0.95 -13.68
C PRO A 39 -0.81 -0.52 -14.06
N GLY A 40 -0.40 -1.44 -13.19
CA GLY A 40 -0.54 -2.89 -13.41
C GLY A 40 0.46 -3.54 -14.36
N ASP A 41 1.31 -2.78 -15.06
CA ASP A 41 2.37 -3.36 -15.90
C ASP A 41 3.41 -4.10 -15.04
N ALA A 42 4.08 -5.08 -15.63
CA ALA A 42 5.10 -5.87 -14.94
C ALA A 42 6.25 -5.00 -14.39
N VAL A 43 6.77 -5.39 -13.23
CA VAL A 43 7.99 -4.82 -12.64
C VAL A 43 9.19 -5.52 -13.27
N THR A 44 10.10 -4.75 -13.87
CA THR A 44 11.27 -5.30 -14.58
C THR A 44 12.57 -4.80 -13.98
N ASP A 45 12.81 -3.48 -14.07
CA ASP A 45 14.09 -2.86 -13.73
C ASP A 45 14.09 -2.24 -12.33
N GLN A 46 12.93 -2.15 -11.69
CA GLN A 46 12.79 -1.56 -10.36
C GLN A 46 13.29 -2.53 -9.29
N VAL A 47 14.03 -2.02 -8.32
CA VAL A 47 14.54 -2.82 -7.20
C VAL A 47 13.51 -2.82 -6.08
N ALA A 48 13.10 -4.00 -5.63
CA ALA A 48 12.31 -4.19 -4.42
C ALA A 48 13.19 -3.85 -3.20
N LEU A 49 12.75 -2.86 -2.41
CA LEU A 49 13.46 -2.37 -1.24
C LEU A 49 12.95 -3.02 0.06
N ALA A 50 11.66 -3.32 0.12
CA ALA A 50 11.05 -4.01 1.25
C ALA A 50 9.76 -4.69 0.79
N THR A 51 9.54 -5.92 1.25
CA THR A 51 8.30 -6.68 1.06
C THR A 51 7.58 -6.84 2.39
N LEU A 52 6.34 -6.37 2.46
CA LEU A 52 5.49 -6.48 3.63
C LEU A 52 4.30 -7.38 3.33
N GLU A 53 4.00 -8.26 4.27
CA GLU A 53 2.75 -9.01 4.28
C GLU A 53 1.64 -8.09 4.82
N VAL A 54 0.55 -7.98 4.07
CA VAL A 54 -0.62 -7.21 4.48
C VAL A 54 -1.44 -8.07 5.44
N PRO A 55 -1.86 -7.56 6.62
CA PRO A 55 -2.74 -8.32 7.49
C PRO A 55 -4.02 -8.73 6.75
N GLN A 56 -4.46 -9.97 6.95
CA GLN A 56 -5.72 -10.49 6.42
C GLN A 56 -6.60 -10.93 7.61
N PRO A 57 -7.73 -10.27 7.89
CA PRO A 57 -8.35 -9.19 7.11
C PRO A 57 -7.59 -7.85 7.18
N PHE A 58 -7.59 -7.11 6.08
CA PHE A 58 -6.94 -5.80 5.96
C PHE A 58 -7.67 -4.74 6.77
N ALA A 59 -9.00 -4.69 6.67
CA ALA A 59 -9.80 -3.64 7.30
C ALA A 59 -9.85 -3.83 8.82
N ALA A 60 -9.25 -2.90 9.57
CA ALA A 60 -9.42 -2.82 11.02
C ALA A 60 -10.66 -1.99 11.41
N ASP A 61 -10.94 -0.92 10.64
CA ASP A 61 -12.18 -0.14 10.75
C ASP A 61 -12.60 0.38 9.37
N LEU A 62 -13.91 0.43 9.14
CA LEU A 62 -14.51 1.03 7.95
C LEU A 62 -15.75 1.82 8.35
N SER A 63 -15.59 3.13 8.50
CA SER A 63 -16.67 4.00 8.97
C SER A 63 -16.49 5.43 8.47
N GLY A 64 -17.59 6.16 8.30
CA GLY A 64 -17.54 7.60 7.97
C GLY A 64 -16.87 7.95 6.62
N GLY A 65 -16.76 7.02 5.68
CA GLY A 65 -16.01 7.22 4.43
C GLY A 65 -14.49 7.11 4.61
N VAL A 66 -14.04 6.43 5.66
CA VAL A 66 -12.63 6.16 5.95
C VAL A 66 -12.44 4.66 6.19
N LEU A 67 -11.49 4.08 5.48
CA LEU A 67 -10.99 2.73 5.68
C LEU A 67 -9.64 2.81 6.38
N THR A 68 -9.57 2.25 7.58
CA THR A 68 -8.33 2.13 8.34
C THR A 68 -7.85 0.68 8.27
N GLY A 69 -6.68 0.48 7.69
CA GLY A 69 -6.03 -0.83 7.64
C GLY A 69 -5.48 -1.25 9.00
N ALA A 70 -5.41 -2.57 9.22
CA ALA A 70 -4.72 -3.17 10.35
C ALA A 70 -3.21 -2.84 10.33
N SER A 71 -2.56 -3.02 11.48
CA SER A 71 -1.13 -2.75 11.61
C SER A 71 -0.30 -3.83 10.93
N PHE A 72 0.67 -3.41 10.12
CA PHE A 72 1.64 -4.30 9.51
C PHE A 72 2.70 -4.72 10.53
N GLU A 73 3.27 -5.90 10.31
CA GLU A 73 4.52 -6.27 10.99
C GLU A 73 5.70 -5.49 10.42
N GLU A 74 6.70 -5.25 11.26
CA GLU A 74 7.93 -4.57 10.84
C GLU A 74 8.83 -5.54 10.06
N VAL A 75 9.38 -5.08 8.94
CA VAL A 75 10.27 -5.88 8.10
C VAL A 75 11.62 -5.23 7.95
N MET A 76 12.63 -6.04 7.66
CA MET A 76 13.96 -5.54 7.31
C MET A 76 13.99 -5.16 5.83
N ALA A 77 14.68 -4.07 5.51
CA ALA A 77 14.91 -3.70 4.11
C ALA A 77 15.73 -4.79 3.39
N ASP A 78 15.25 -5.19 2.22
CA ASP A 78 15.83 -6.21 1.36
C ASP A 78 17.00 -5.68 0.54
N ALA A 79 16.97 -4.39 0.19
CA ALA A 79 17.96 -3.74 -0.66
C ALA A 79 18.17 -2.25 -0.34
N ASP A 80 19.29 -1.71 -0.83
CA ASP A 80 19.58 -0.29 -0.80
C ASP A 80 18.86 0.44 -1.95
N GLY A 81 18.36 1.65 -1.70
CA GLY A 81 17.82 2.49 -2.76
C GLY A 81 16.97 3.64 -2.26
N VAL A 82 16.38 4.38 -3.20
CA VAL A 82 15.43 5.46 -2.91
C VAL A 82 14.04 4.96 -3.23
N ALA A 83 13.20 4.82 -2.21
CA ALA A 83 11.78 4.48 -2.34
C ALA A 83 11.02 5.60 -3.05
N THR A 84 10.32 5.24 -4.10
CA THR A 84 9.59 6.19 -4.97
C THR A 84 8.14 5.77 -5.19
N TRP A 85 7.85 4.47 -5.14
CA TRP A 85 6.50 3.94 -5.33
C TRP A 85 6.36 2.57 -4.66
N ALA A 86 5.13 2.09 -4.54
CA ALA A 86 4.83 0.77 -4.02
C ALA A 86 3.69 0.10 -4.80
N ARG A 87 3.63 -1.23 -4.73
CA ARG A 87 2.57 -2.04 -5.32
C ARG A 87 1.91 -2.90 -4.26
N LEU A 88 0.60 -3.04 -4.34
CA LEU A 88 -0.16 -4.05 -3.61
C LEU A 88 -0.70 -5.09 -4.61
N VAL A 89 -0.39 -6.35 -4.35
CA VAL A 89 -1.01 -7.51 -5.01
C VAL A 89 -1.78 -8.33 -3.99
N ASP A 90 -2.90 -8.93 -4.40
CA ASP A 90 -3.72 -9.76 -3.53
C ASP A 90 -3.03 -11.10 -3.20
N GLY A 91 -3.69 -11.92 -2.38
CA GLY A 91 -3.22 -13.26 -2.00
C GLY A 91 -3.07 -14.26 -3.14
N ALA A 92 -3.65 -13.97 -4.30
CA ALA A 92 -3.50 -14.75 -5.53
C ALA A 92 -2.46 -14.16 -6.48
N GLY A 93 -1.81 -13.04 -6.12
CA GLY A 93 -0.83 -12.33 -6.93
C GLY A 93 -1.45 -11.42 -8.00
N ALA A 94 -2.76 -11.15 -7.94
CA ALA A 94 -3.42 -10.21 -8.84
C ALA A 94 -3.14 -8.76 -8.41
N TRP A 95 -3.00 -7.87 -9.38
CA TRP A 95 -2.76 -6.46 -9.13
C TRP A 95 -3.98 -5.79 -8.51
N VAL A 96 -3.78 -5.08 -7.39
CA VAL A 96 -4.83 -4.31 -6.72
C VAL A 96 -4.62 -2.81 -6.95
N MET A 97 -3.41 -2.30 -6.66
CA MET A 97 -3.10 -0.88 -6.81
C MET A 97 -1.60 -0.59 -6.83
N ASP A 98 -1.26 0.58 -7.40
CA ASP A 98 0.06 1.20 -7.31
C ASP A 98 -0.05 2.56 -6.60
N LEU A 99 0.91 2.86 -5.75
CA LEU A 99 0.88 4.00 -4.83
C LEU A 99 2.19 4.77 -4.93
N ASP A 100 2.12 6.10 -4.89
CA ASP A 100 3.31 6.93 -4.78
C ASP A 100 3.86 6.89 -3.34
N VAL A 101 5.18 6.81 -3.18
CA VAL A 101 5.84 6.77 -1.88
C VAL A 101 6.67 8.04 -1.70
N GLY A 102 6.52 8.69 -0.56
CA GLY A 102 7.24 9.92 -0.24
C GLY A 102 7.38 10.16 1.25
N ILE A 103 7.93 11.33 1.60
CA ILE A 103 8.01 11.81 2.98
C ILE A 103 6.80 12.68 3.34
N GLU A 104 6.66 13.01 4.62
CA GLU A 104 5.59 13.88 5.10
C GLU A 104 5.58 15.22 4.34
N GLY A 105 4.39 15.64 3.90
CA GLY A 105 4.21 16.85 3.10
C GLY A 105 4.49 16.72 1.59
N SER A 106 4.92 15.56 1.11
CA SER A 106 5.13 15.31 -0.34
C SER A 106 3.83 15.21 -1.15
N GLY A 107 2.71 14.92 -0.49
CA GLY A 107 1.45 14.59 -1.16
C GLY A 107 1.41 13.18 -1.75
N ALA A 108 2.40 12.33 -1.46
CA ALA A 108 2.41 10.91 -1.84
C ALA A 108 1.35 10.11 -1.07
N ASP A 109 0.88 9.02 -1.68
CA ASP A 109 -0.15 8.14 -1.09
C ASP A 109 0.37 7.43 0.16
N VAL A 110 1.65 7.05 0.16
CA VAL A 110 2.34 6.39 1.27
C VAL A 110 3.44 7.29 1.81
N THR A 111 3.36 7.59 3.10
CA THR A 111 4.35 8.42 3.79
C THR A 111 5.30 7.57 4.64
N ILE A 112 6.61 7.75 4.45
CA ILE A 112 7.69 7.14 5.23
C ILE A 112 8.62 8.20 5.82
N SER A 113 9.38 7.85 6.86
CA SER A 113 10.28 8.80 7.55
C SER A 113 11.49 9.22 6.70
N SER A 114 11.96 8.35 5.81
CA SER A 114 13.04 8.60 4.87
C SER A 114 12.82 7.77 3.62
N THR A 115 12.94 8.37 2.43
CA THR A 115 12.90 7.63 1.16
C THR A 115 14.20 6.90 0.87
N THR A 116 15.32 7.32 1.46
CA THR A 116 16.57 6.57 1.36
C THR A 116 16.51 5.37 2.30
N ILE A 117 16.52 4.18 1.73
CA ILE A 117 16.50 2.89 2.40
C ILE A 117 17.87 2.23 2.24
N TYR A 118 18.37 1.67 3.33
CA TYR A 118 19.59 0.85 3.34
C TYR A 118 19.23 -0.56 3.75
N ARG A 119 19.83 -1.55 3.10
CA ARG A 119 19.61 -2.96 3.42
C ARG A 119 19.89 -3.24 4.89
N GLY A 120 19.02 -4.02 5.52
CA GLY A 120 19.19 -4.40 6.92
C GLY A 120 18.86 -3.29 7.93
N ILE A 121 18.24 -2.18 7.52
CA ILE A 121 17.53 -1.30 8.45
C ILE A 121 16.09 -1.78 8.62
N LEU A 122 15.55 -1.55 9.82
CA LEU A 122 14.15 -1.81 10.10
C LEU A 122 13.28 -0.79 9.36
N THR A 123 12.44 -1.27 8.45
CA THR A 123 11.48 -0.45 7.73
C THR A 123 10.12 -0.64 8.36
N ARG A 124 9.61 0.45 8.94
CA ARG A 124 8.29 0.45 9.59
C ARG A 124 7.27 1.14 8.70
N ILE A 125 6.30 0.38 8.22
CA ILE A 125 5.05 0.92 7.69
C ILE A 125 3.98 0.61 8.72
N SER A 126 3.45 1.63 9.38
CA SER A 126 2.65 1.39 10.60
C SER A 126 1.20 0.96 10.31
N ARG A 127 0.58 1.53 9.26
CA ARG A 127 -0.77 1.22 8.77
C ARG A 127 -1.03 2.00 7.48
N MET A 128 -2.07 1.63 6.74
CA MET A 128 -2.60 2.38 5.59
C MET A 128 -3.98 2.96 5.92
N VAL A 129 -4.29 4.14 5.38
CA VAL A 129 -5.60 4.80 5.56
C VAL A 129 -6.08 5.33 4.22
N PHE A 130 -7.30 4.95 3.83
CA PHE A 130 -7.97 5.46 2.62
C PHE A 130 -9.18 6.30 3.03
N ALA A 131 -9.27 7.54 2.54
CA ALA A 131 -10.37 8.45 2.85
C ALA A 131 -11.04 8.97 1.57
N GLU A 132 -12.37 8.92 1.50
CA GLU A 132 -13.13 9.48 0.39
C GLU A 132 -13.71 10.87 0.72
N GLY A 133 -13.32 11.87 -0.09
CA GLY A 133 -13.84 13.24 -0.07
C GLY A 133 -15.34 13.35 -0.35
#